data_AF-A0A942FMG3-F1
#
_entry.id   AF-A0A942FMG3-F1
#
_cell.length_a   1.000
_cell.length_b   1.000
_cell.length_c   1.000
_cell.angle_alpha   90.00
_cell.angle_beta   90.00
_cell.angle_gamma   90.00
#
_symmetry.space_group_name_H-M   'P 1'
#
loop_
_entity.id
_entity.type
_entity.pdbx_description
1 polymer ?
#
loop_
_entity_poly.entity_id
_entity_poly.type
_entity_poly.pdbx_seq_one_letter_code
_entity_poly.pdbx_strand_id
1 'polypeptide(L)'
;MGFGSVWHWVVVLVIVLVLFGRGRVADIMGEFGKGLKSFKQGMNEASEVEPKEPASQIPPPAGKATLNGEEIVDSSQNKPQ
;
A
#
# COMPACT_ATOMS: atom_id res chain seq x y z
N MET A 1 -20.55 37.61 16.51
CA MET A 1 -19.11 37.49 16.83
C MET A 1 -18.64 36.14 16.31
N GLY A 2 -18.37 36.06 15.00
CA GLY A 2 -18.19 34.80 14.27
C GLY A 2 -16.75 34.34 14.29
N PHE A 3 -16.41 33.51 15.27
CA PHE A 3 -15.07 32.95 15.46
C PHE A 3 -14.68 31.87 14.42
N GLY A 4 -15.46 31.66 13.35
CA GLY A 4 -15.41 30.38 12.64
C GLY A 4 -15.83 30.43 11.18
N SER A 5 -15.36 31.41 10.41
CA SER A 5 -15.50 31.35 8.96
C SER A 5 -14.66 30.17 8.43
N VAL A 6 -15.19 29.38 7.51
CA VAL A 6 -14.47 28.25 6.87
C VAL A 6 -13.11 28.70 6.33
N TRP A 7 -13.01 29.97 5.93
CA TRP A 7 -11.77 30.62 5.52
C TRP A 7 -10.66 30.61 6.57
N HIS A 8 -10.99 30.77 7.87
CA HIS A 8 -10.01 30.71 8.96
C HIS A 8 -9.42 29.31 9.09
N TRP A 9 -10.26 28.27 9.00
CA TRP A 9 -9.81 26.88 9.05
C TRP A 9 -8.86 26.54 7.90
N VAL A 10 -9.09 27.07 6.70
CA VAL A 10 -8.16 26.91 5.57
C VAL A 10 -6.80 27.53 5.89
N VAL A 11 -6.77 28.76 6.42
CA VAL A 11 -5.51 29.45 6.78
C VAL A 11 -4.76 28.69 7.89
N VAL A 12 -5.47 28.19 8.91
CA VAL A 12 -4.87 27.38 9.98
C VAL A 12 -4.29 26.08 9.43
N LEU A 13 -4.99 25.39 8.53
CA LEU A 13 -4.51 24.16 7.89
C LEU A 13 -3.20 24.39 7.13
N VAL A 14 -3.10 25.50 6.41
CA VAL A 14 -1.88 25.89 5.69
C VAL A 14 -0.71 26.12 6.66
N ILE A 15 -0.92 26.86 7.74
CA ILE A 15 0.13 27.11 8.74
C ILE A 15 0.60 25.81 9.38
N VAL A 16 -0.33 24.92 9.75
CA VAL A 16 0.03 23.61 10.31
C VAL A 16 0.81 22.78 9.31
N LEU A 17 0.42 22.73 8.03
CA LEU A 17 1.22 22.02 7.01
C LEU A 17 2.62 22.61 6.81
N VAL A 18 2.79 23.93 6.96
CA VAL A 18 4.11 24.57 6.85
C VAL A 18 4.98 24.26 8.05
N LEU A 19 4.43 24.29 9.27
CA LEU A 19 5.17 24.00 10.51
C LEU A 19 5.52 22.51 10.65
N PHE A 20 4.57 21.63 10.33
CA PHE A 20 4.76 20.18 10.43
C PHE A 20 5.40 19.59 9.16
N GLY A 21 5.36 20.32 8.04
CA GLY A 21 5.86 19.86 6.74
C GLY A 21 4.97 18.79 6.10
N ARG A 22 5.09 18.64 4.77
CA ARG A 22 4.30 17.69 3.97
C ARG A 22 4.62 16.22 4.29
N GLY A 23 5.88 15.93 4.64
CA GLY A 23 6.33 14.58 4.95
C GLY A 23 5.68 14.00 6.20
N ARG A 24 5.63 14.77 7.30
CA ARG A 24 5.07 14.26 8.56
C ARG A 24 3.56 14.12 8.54
N VAL A 25 2.85 15.07 7.92
CA VAL A 25 1.40 14.98 7.78
C VAL A 25 1.00 13.79 6.90
N ALA A 26 1.75 13.49 5.83
CA ALA A 26 1.49 12.35 4.96
C ALA A 26 1.78 11.00 5.61
N ASP A 27 2.87 10.87 6.38
CA ASP A 27 3.16 9.64 7.15
C ASP A 27 2.04 9.33 8.15
N ILE A 28 1.64 10.34 8.92
CA ILE A 28 0.57 10.22 9.92
C ILE A 28 -0.75 9.92 9.20
N MET A 29 -1.16 10.70 8.21
CA MET A 29 -2.40 10.41 7.47
C MET A 29 -2.38 9.06 6.75
N GLY A 30 -1.21 8.55 6.37
CA GLY A 30 -1.06 7.20 5.82
C GLY A 30 -1.35 6.09 6.83
N GLU A 31 -0.79 6.18 8.04
CA GLU A 31 -1.04 5.21 9.11
C GLU A 31 -2.48 5.29 9.63
N PHE A 32 -2.98 6.51 9.85
CA PHE A 32 -4.37 6.75 10.26
C PHE A 32 -5.37 6.34 9.16
N GLY A 33 -5.04 6.57 7.89
CA GLY A 33 -5.86 6.16 6.74
C GLY A 33 -5.96 4.65 6.59
N LYS A 34 -4.88 3.91 6.84
CA LYS A 34 -4.90 2.43 6.87
C LYS A 34 -5.77 1.91 8.01
N GLY A 35 -5.62 2.46 9.22
CA GLY A 35 -6.45 2.07 10.38
C GLY A 35 -7.94 2.33 10.15
N LEU A 36 -8.29 3.50 9.62
CA LEU A 36 -9.68 3.85 9.33
C LEU A 36 -10.25 3.04 8.15
N LYS A 37 -9.43 2.69 7.14
CA LYS A 37 -9.83 1.82 6.02
C LYS A 37 -10.11 0.40 6.48
N SER A 38 -9.27 -0.18 7.35
CA SER A 38 -9.51 -1.51 7.93
C SER A 38 -10.75 -1.51 8.83
N PHE A 39 -11.01 -0.44 9.58
CA PHE A 39 -12.24 -0.30 10.37
C PHE A 39 -13.48 -0.23 9.48
N LYS A 40 -13.42 0.56 8.39
CA LYS A 40 -14.50 0.65 7.40
C LYS A 40 -14.74 -0.70 6.70
N GLN A 41 -13.67 -1.40 6.33
CA GLN A 41 -13.73 -2.69 5.66
C GLN A 41 -14.28 -3.79 6.58
N GLY A 42 -13.85 -3.84 7.84
CA GLY A 42 -14.41 -4.78 8.83
C GLY A 42 -15.88 -4.48 9.16
N MET A 43 -16.28 -3.21 9.18
CA MET A 43 -17.69 -2.84 9.37
C MET A 43 -18.56 -3.16 8.14
N ASN A 44 -18.00 -3.11 6.93
CA ASN A 44 -18.68 -3.55 5.70
C ASN A 44 -18.74 -5.08 5.59
N GLU A 45 -17.69 -5.82 5.99
CA GLU A 45 -17.71 -7.30 6.02
C GLU A 45 -18.73 -7.83 7.04
N ALA A 46 -18.95 -7.12 8.15
CA ALA A 46 -20.02 -7.46 9.09
C ALA A 46 -21.44 -7.27 8.49
N SER A 47 -21.56 -6.51 7.40
CA SER A 47 -22.83 -6.19 6.75
C SER A 47 -23.03 -6.88 5.39
N GLU A 48 -21.96 -7.32 4.73
CA GLU A 48 -21.99 -7.94 3.40
C GLU A 48 -20.94 -9.05 3.32
N VAL A 49 -21.39 -10.30 3.13
CA VAL A 49 -20.53 -11.44 2.84
C VAL A 49 -20.17 -11.41 1.35
N GLU A 50 -19.29 -10.50 0.93
CA GLU A 50 -18.66 -10.55 -0.39
C GLU A 50 -17.13 -10.38 -0.31
N PRO A 51 -16.34 -11.32 -0.89
CA PRO A 51 -14.89 -11.19 -0.96
C PRO A 51 -14.49 -10.07 -1.93
N LYS A 52 -13.99 -8.94 -1.43
CA LYS A 52 -13.36 -7.92 -2.29
C LYS A 52 -11.84 -8.05 -2.26
N GLU A 53 -11.33 -8.62 -3.34
CA GLU A 53 -9.92 -8.77 -3.70
C GLU A 53 -9.12 -7.45 -3.53
N PRO A 54 -7.82 -7.55 -3.21
CA PRO A 54 -6.95 -6.39 -2.99
C PRO A 54 -6.63 -5.71 -4.32
N ALA A 55 -7.32 -4.61 -4.62
CA ALA A 55 -6.92 -3.71 -5.70
C ALA A 55 -5.62 -2.95 -5.31
N SER A 56 -4.46 -3.52 -5.67
CA SER A 56 -3.46 -2.95 -6.61
C SER A 56 -2.97 -1.49 -6.36
N GLN A 57 -1.70 -1.05 -6.34
CA GLN A 57 -0.42 -1.47 -6.93
C GLN A 57 0.74 -0.59 -6.38
N ILE A 58 1.96 -1.14 -6.32
CA ILE A 58 3.13 -0.54 -7.00
C ILE A 58 3.93 -1.71 -7.60
N PRO A 59 4.04 -1.89 -8.93
CA PRO A 59 5.12 -2.68 -9.50
C PRO A 59 6.32 -1.77 -9.78
N PRO A 60 7.49 -2.05 -9.18
CA PRO A 60 8.76 -1.71 -9.81
C PRO A 60 9.40 -2.98 -10.42
N PRO A 61 9.89 -2.90 -11.66
CA PRO A 61 10.49 -4.00 -12.39
C PRO A 61 11.94 -4.24 -11.93
N ALA A 62 12.21 -5.32 -11.20
CA ALA A 62 13.56 -5.89 -11.08
C ALA A 62 13.46 -7.25 -10.39
N GLY A 63 13.97 -8.32 -11.02
CA GLY A 63 14.11 -9.61 -10.33
C GLY A 63 13.69 -10.85 -11.11
N LYS A 64 13.63 -10.83 -12.45
CA LYS A 64 13.75 -12.06 -13.24
C LYS A 64 15.20 -12.29 -13.62
N ALA A 65 15.99 -12.67 -12.62
CA ALA A 65 17.34 -13.19 -12.77
C ALA A 65 17.67 -14.08 -11.56
N THR A 66 16.93 -15.17 -11.40
CA THR A 66 17.37 -16.35 -10.64
C THR A 66 16.74 -17.56 -11.30
N LEU A 67 17.29 -17.93 -12.46
CA LEU A 67 17.20 -19.29 -12.97
C LEU A 67 18.27 -20.06 -12.20
N ASN A 68 17.87 -20.85 -11.21
CA ASN A 68 18.68 -21.90 -10.61
C ASN A 68 17.72 -22.94 -10.00
N GLY A 69 17.59 -24.08 -10.67
CA GLY A 69 16.80 -25.22 -10.21
C GLY A 69 16.74 -26.29 -11.29
N GLU A 70 17.79 -27.12 -11.32
CA GLU A 70 17.88 -28.43 -12.00
C GLU A 70 17.75 -28.49 -13.54
N GLU A 71 18.88 -28.33 -14.23
CA GLU A 71 19.29 -29.31 -15.23
C GLU A 71 20.73 -29.74 -14.91
N ILE A 72 20.82 -30.56 -13.86
CA ILE A 72 21.98 -31.40 -13.61
C ILE A 72 22.05 -32.42 -14.75
N VAL A 73 23.03 -32.22 -15.63
CA VAL A 73 24.06 -33.21 -15.97
C VAL A 73 23.57 -34.65 -16.23
N ASP A 74 23.89 -35.09 -17.44
CA ASP A 74 24.19 -36.49 -17.80
C ASP A 74 23.02 -37.40 -18.21
N SER A 75 22.80 -37.45 -19.52
CA SER A 75 22.46 -38.70 -20.20
C SER A 75 23.01 -38.66 -21.63
N SER A 76 24.33 -38.45 -21.70
CA SER A 76 25.15 -38.86 -22.84
C SER A 76 26.08 -39.97 -22.37
N GLN A 77 25.54 -41.14 -22.01
CA GLN A 77 26.26 -42.41 -22.06
C GLN A 77 25.30 -43.55 -21.69
N ASN A 78 25.53 -44.69 -22.35
CA ASN A 78 25.00 -46.01 -22.03
C ASN A 78 23.74 -46.49 -22.78
N LYS A 79 23.83 -46.47 -24.13
CA LYS A 79 23.42 -47.64 -24.92
C LYS A 79 24.64 -48.53 -25.11
N PRO A 80 24.70 -49.67 -24.42
CA PRO A 80 25.25 -50.87 -25.00
C PRO A 80 24.31 -52.04 -24.76
N GLN A 81 24.10 -52.81 -25.83
CA GLN A 81 23.46 -54.13 -25.89
C GLN A 81 21.94 -54.14 -25.65
#